data_AF-A0A7C2Y1F2-F1
#
_entry.id   AF-A0A7C2Y1F2-F1
#
_cell.length_a   1.000
_cell.length_b   1.000
_cell.length_c   1.000
_cell.angle_alpha   90.00
_cell.angle_beta   90.00
_cell.angle_gamma   90.00
#
_symmetry.space_group_name_H-M   'P 1'
#
loop_
_entity.id
_entity.type
_entity.pdbx_description
1 polymer ?
#
loop_
_entity_poly.entity_id
_entity_poly.type
_entity_poly.pdbx_seq_one_letter_code
_entity_poly.pdbx_strand_id
1 'polypeptide(L)' 'MTFAGERHRIDLRIPGPGAAAVAEQLTQDLGEADFSVPGQIVADIAVEGAIIEHLDGAISLTVEALTIEE' A
#
# COMPACT_ATOMS: atom_id res chain seq x y z
N MET A 1 -0.12 24.47 -15.89
CA MET A 1 0.56 24.13 -14.62
C MET A 1 0.72 22.63 -14.65
N THR A 2 1.93 22.12 -14.47
CA THR A 2 2.24 20.69 -14.44
C THR A 2 2.53 20.36 -12.99
N PHE A 3 1.75 19.47 -12.38
CA PHE A 3 2.05 18.98 -11.04
C PHE A 3 3.31 18.09 -11.11
N ALA A 4 4.25 18.29 -10.20
CA ALA A 4 5.32 17.32 -9.98
C ALA A 4 4.78 16.23 -9.06
N GLY A 5 4.95 14.97 -9.46
CA GLY A 5 4.47 13.83 -8.70
C GLY A 5 5.48 12.69 -8.68
N GLU A 6 5.38 11.87 -7.65
CA GLU A 6 6.26 10.72 -7.41
C GLU A 6 5.43 9.44 -7.27
N ARG A 7 5.97 8.34 -7.81
CA ARG A 7 5.42 7.00 -7.61
C ARG A 7 6.27 6.24 -6.61
N HIS A 8 5.63 5.81 -5.54
CA HIS A 8 6.25 5.06 -4.46
C HIS A 8 5.83 3.59 -4.58
N ARG A 9 6.79 2.68 -4.49
CA ARG A 9 6.55 1.24 -4.43
C ARG A 9 7.02 0.72 -3.07
N ILE A 10 6.11 0.06 -2.35
CA ILE A 10 6.34 -0.44 -1.00
C ILE A 10 6.07 -1.94 -0.99
N ASP A 11 7.12 -2.75 -0.88
CA ASP A 11 7.00 -4.20 -0.73
C ASP A 11 6.83 -4.56 0.75
N LEU A 12 5.71 -5.20 1.10
CA LEU A 12 5.36 -5.58 2.47
C LEU A 12 5.42 -7.11 2.64
N ARG A 13 5.91 -7.56 3.80
CA ARG A 13 5.78 -8.94 4.27
C ARG A 13 5.14 -8.95 5.65
N ILE A 14 4.00 -9.63 5.77
CA ILE A 14 3.24 -9.78 7.00
C ILE A 14 3.47 -11.21 7.51
N PRO A 15 4.20 -11.41 8.62
CA PRO A 15 4.45 -12.73 9.17
C PRO A 15 3.35 -13.20 10.13
N GLY A 16 3.30 -14.51 10.37
CA GLY A 16 2.53 -15.11 11.45
C GLY A 16 1.09 -15.51 11.08
N PRO A 17 0.39 -16.21 11.99
CA PRO A 17 -0.88 -16.89 11.70
C PRO A 17 -2.05 -15.95 11.36
N GLY A 18 -1.92 -14.64 11.62
CA GLY A 18 -2.92 -13.63 11.27
C GLY A 18 -2.66 -12.92 9.94
N ALA A 19 -1.61 -13.30 9.20
CA ALA A 19 -1.13 -12.53 8.05
C ALA A 19 -2.19 -12.34 6.95
N ALA A 20 -3.01 -13.36 6.67
CA ALA A 20 -4.10 -13.28 5.70
C ALA A 20 -5.16 -12.24 6.11
N ALA A 21 -5.63 -12.28 7.35
CA ALA A 21 -6.62 -11.34 7.86
C ALA A 21 -6.10 -9.89 7.88
N VAL A 22 -4.82 -9.71 8.21
CA VAL A 22 -4.18 -8.38 8.17
C VAL A 22 -4.06 -7.89 6.73
N ALA A 23 -3.67 -8.74 5.79
CA ALA A 23 -3.57 -8.38 4.37
C ALA A 23 -4.93 -8.03 3.77
N GLU A 24 -5.99 -8.76 4.15
CA GLU A 24 -7.36 -8.49 3.76
C GLU A 24 -7.82 -7.13 4.29
N GLN A 25 -7.66 -6.88 5.59
CA GLN A 25 -8.02 -5.60 6.21
C GLN A 25 -7.26 -4.43 5.60
N LEU A 26 -5.95 -4.58 5.39
CA LEU A 26 -5.12 -3.57 4.72
C LEU A 26 -5.68 -3.26 3.33
N THR A 27 -5.94 -4.29 2.52
CA THR A 27 -6.43 -4.11 1.14
C THR A 27 -7.81 -3.45 1.10
N GLN A 28 -8.69 -3.77 2.04
CA GLN A 28 -10.01 -3.19 2.13
C GLN A 28 -9.98 -1.70 2.48
N ASP A 29 -9.14 -1.31 3.45
CA ASP A 29 -9.18 0.04 4.00
C ASP A 29 -8.25 1.02 3.26
N LEU A 30 -7.24 0.53 2.54
CA LEU A 30 -6.15 1.35 1.99
C LEU A 30 -6.64 2.48 1.07
N GLY A 31 -7.61 2.20 0.21
CA GLY A 31 -8.13 3.19 -0.76
C GLY A 31 -9.05 4.25 -0.13
N GLU A 32 -9.58 3.98 1.06
CA GLU A 32 -10.46 4.90 1.80
C GLU A 32 -9.71 5.64 2.92
N ALA A 33 -8.45 5.29 3.16
CA ALA A 33 -7.66 5.86 4.23
C ALA A 33 -7.22 7.30 3.92
N ASP A 34 -7.33 8.17 4.92
CA ASP A 34 -6.79 9.53 4.86
C ASP A 34 -5.31 9.54 5.23
N PHE A 35 -4.46 9.99 4.31
CA PHE A 35 -3.02 10.08 4.52
C PHE A 35 -2.58 11.52 4.75
N SER A 36 -1.90 11.75 5.88
CA SER A 36 -1.22 13.02 6.16
C SER A 36 0.27 12.87 5.89
N VAL A 37 0.74 13.35 4.74
CA VAL A 37 2.16 13.38 4.36
C VAL A 37 2.61 14.84 4.22
N PRO A 38 3.55 15.33 5.04
CA PRO A 38 3.94 16.74 5.01
C PRO A 38 4.42 17.20 3.63
N GLY A 39 3.79 18.24 3.07
CA GLY A 39 4.15 18.82 1.77
C GLY A 39 3.78 17.96 0.56
N GLN A 40 2.93 16.94 0.75
CA GLN A 40 2.51 16.02 -0.29
C GLN A 40 1.03 15.67 -0.14
N ILE A 41 0.34 15.54 -1.26
CA ILE A 41 -1.00 14.95 -1.34
C ILE A 41 -0.85 13.53 -1.89
N VAL A 42 -1.41 12.54 -1.19
CA VAL A 42 -1.57 11.18 -1.74
C VAL A 42 -2.74 11.21 -2.71
N ALA A 43 -2.45 11.22 -4.01
CA ALA A 43 -3.45 11.34 -5.06
C ALA A 43 -4.08 9.98 -5.42
N ASP A 44 -3.34 8.89 -5.23
CA ASP A 44 -3.81 7.53 -5.43
C ASP A 44 -2.96 6.57 -4.58
N ILE A 45 -3.55 5.48 -4.11
CA ILE A 45 -2.86 4.42 -3.38
C ILE A 45 -3.62 3.11 -3.48
N ALA A 46 -2.91 2.04 -3.84
CA ALA A 46 -3.53 0.74 -4.04
C ALA A 46 -2.53 -0.41 -3.82
N VAL A 47 -3.07 -1.60 -3.55
CA VAL A 47 -2.28 -2.84 -3.64
C VAL A 47 -2.01 -3.14 -5.12
N GLU A 48 -0.74 -3.32 -5.45
CA GLU A 48 -0.27 -3.65 -6.79
C GLU A 48 -0.09 -5.17 -6.92
N GLY A 49 -0.69 -5.76 -7.94
CA GLY A 49 -0.47 -7.14 -8.33
C GLY A 49 -1.11 -8.17 -7.40
N ALA A 50 -0.50 -9.36 -7.33
CA ALA A 50 -1.04 -10.48 -6.56
C ALA A 50 -0.51 -10.49 -5.13
N ILE A 51 -1.40 -10.81 -4.18
CA ILE A 51 -1.02 -11.17 -2.82
C ILE A 51 -0.41 -12.58 -2.86
N ILE A 52 0.80 -12.73 -2.31
CA ILE A 52 1.56 -13.98 -2.32
C ILE A 52 1.52 -14.62 -0.94
N GLU A 53 0.92 -15.81 -0.87
CA GLU A 53 1.01 -16.67 0.32
C GLU A 53 2.31 -17.48 0.30
N HIS A 54 2.99 -17.55 1.43
CA HIS A 54 4.24 -18.28 1.59
C HIS A 54 4.04 -19.56 2.41
N LEU A 55 4.94 -20.53 2.24
CA LEU A 55 4.89 -21.82 2.96
C LEU A 55 4.99 -21.68 4.49
N ASP A 56 5.59 -20.59 4.98
CA ASP A 56 5.68 -20.27 6.41
C ASP A 56 4.42 -19.56 6.95
N GLY A 57 3.38 -19.42 6.12
CA GLY A 57 2.13 -18.74 6.46
C GLY A 57 2.23 -17.22 6.40
N ALA A 58 3.34 -16.65 5.95
CA ALA A 58 3.45 -15.21 5.71
C ALA A 58 2.70 -14.81 4.43
N ILE A 59 2.32 -13.53 4.37
CA ILE A 59 1.77 -12.89 3.17
C ILE A 59 2.75 -11.83 2.68
N SER A 60 2.98 -11.76 1.36
CA SER A 60 3.62 -10.61 0.73
C SER A 60 2.69 -9.90 -0.23
N LEU A 61 2.73 -8.58 -0.23
CA LEU A 61 1.97 -7.74 -1.14
C LEU A 61 2.77 -6.47 -1.45
N THR A 62 2.49 -5.84 -2.58
CA THR A 62 3.08 -4.55 -2.96
C THR A 62 2.03 -3.47 -2.84
N VAL A 63 2.39 -2.30 -2.32
CA VAL A 63 1.56 -1.09 -2.39
C VAL A 63 2.22 -0.10 -3.34
N GLU A 64 1.45 0.47 -4.26
CA GLU A 64 1.86 1.63 -5.05
C GLU A 64 1.10 2.87 -4.54
N ALA A 65 1.81 3.98 -4.36
CA ALA A 65 1.21 5.27 -4.03
C ALA A 65 1.69 6.34 -5.00
N LEU A 66 0.78 7.19 -5.47
CA LEU A 66 1.09 8.39 -6.23
C LEU A 66 0.97 9.60 -5.30
N THR A 67 2.04 10.37 -5.17
CA THR A 67 2.02 11.65 -4.47
C THR A 67 2.21 12.81 -5.43
N ILE A 68 1.68 13.97 -5.07
CA ILE A 68 1.94 15.24 -5.73
C ILE A 68 2.34 16.29 -4.68
N GLU A 69 3.20 17.23 -5.06
CA GLU A 69 3.52 18.37 -4.20
C GLU A 69 2.28 19.24 -3.96
N GLU A 70 2.12 19.75 -2.73
CA GLU A 70 1.08 20.73 -2.36
C GLU A 70 1.25 22.10 -3.03
#